data_AF-A0A925AB78-F1
#
_entry.id   AF-A0A925AB78-F1
#
_cell.length_a   1.000
_cell.length_b   1.000
_cell.length_c   1.000
_cell.angle_alpha   90.00
_cell.angle_beta   90.00
_cell.angle_gamma   90.00
#
_symmetry.space_group_name_H-M   'P 1'
#
loop_
_entity.id
_entity.type
_entity.pdbx_description
1 polymer ?
#
loop_
_entity_poly.entity_id
_entity_poly.type
_entity_poly.pdbx_seq_one_letter_code
_entity_poly.pdbx_strand_id
1 'polypeptide(L)'
;MLVRATRTASALTLRALFYCALFLFVVIAHLAITGALRELGWNGGAALTASGAIVLALVLLLVNIADWIRAWVQERREMQRVRLRLPPGPCCVVWRTSEAPEAEESEDGMPWEPAGPIRARYPRSARRLGVEGMAIVEFEVSANGRAKNINCVDAWPSDVFYTAAREALTLARFQPKYDVHVRFGASYKMPFVFRIEGSTRLKERGRRARLYNPALHAAGEAVKKLRRRA
;
A
#
# COMPACT_ATOMS: atom_id res chain seq x y z
N MET A 1 20.20 4.60 -13.63
CA MET A 1 19.92 5.99 -13.16
C MET A 1 18.90 6.76 -14.02
N LEU A 2 18.68 6.45 -15.30
CA LEU A 2 17.81 7.24 -16.19
C LEU A 2 16.29 7.22 -15.87
N VAL A 3 15.77 6.16 -15.24
CA VAL A 3 14.32 6.02 -14.98
C VAL A 3 13.78 7.02 -13.94
N ARG A 4 14.66 7.60 -13.11
CA ARG A 4 14.26 8.55 -12.06
C ARG A 4 13.99 9.96 -12.61
N ALA A 5 14.67 10.34 -13.69
CA ALA A 5 14.60 11.68 -14.27
C ALA A 5 13.31 11.94 -15.05
N THR A 6 12.74 10.92 -15.68
CA THR A 6 11.51 11.05 -16.48
C THR A 6 10.26 11.26 -15.62
N ARG A 7 10.21 10.67 -14.41
CA ARG A 7 9.07 10.85 -13.48
C ARG A 7 9.05 12.21 -12.78
N THR A 8 10.21 12.78 -12.45
CA THR A 8 10.28 14.12 -11.86
C THR A 8 9.87 15.19 -12.86
N ALA A 9 10.24 15.02 -14.13
CA ALA A 9 9.81 15.90 -15.21
C ALA A 9 8.28 15.90 -15.38
N SER A 10 7.63 14.73 -15.37
CA SER A 10 6.16 14.62 -15.48
C SER A 10 5.41 15.26 -14.30
N ALA A 11 5.93 15.16 -13.08
CA ALA A 11 5.31 15.78 -11.91
C ALA A 11 5.47 17.31 -11.91
N LEU A 12 6.61 17.82 -12.39
CA LEU A 12 6.86 19.25 -12.53
C LEU A 12 6.01 19.85 -13.65
N THR A 13 5.87 19.17 -14.79
CA THR A 13 5.02 19.65 -15.90
C THR A 13 3.55 19.67 -15.52
N LEU A 14 3.05 18.66 -14.80
CA LEU A 14 1.66 18.65 -14.33
C LEU A 14 1.38 19.77 -13.33
N ARG A 15 2.31 20.04 -12.41
CA ARG A 15 2.20 21.17 -11.48
C ARG A 15 2.24 22.50 -12.20
N ALA A 16 3.15 22.68 -13.15
CA ALA A 16 3.25 23.89 -13.95
C ALA A 16 1.96 24.14 -14.75
N LEU A 17 1.41 23.12 -15.41
CA LEU A 17 0.14 23.21 -16.12
C LEU A 17 -1.01 23.58 -15.19
N PHE A 18 -1.06 23.00 -13.99
CA PHE A 18 -2.07 23.34 -12.98
C PHE A 18 -1.98 24.82 -12.57
N TYR A 19 -0.77 25.33 -12.31
CA TYR A 19 -0.58 26.74 -11.95
C TYR A 19 -0.88 27.69 -13.12
N CYS A 20 -0.52 27.34 -14.35
CA CYS A 20 -0.90 28.11 -15.54
C CYS A 20 -2.43 28.16 -15.73
N ALA A 21 -3.12 27.02 -15.56
CA ALA A 21 -4.58 26.97 -15.63
C ALA A 21 -5.25 27.79 -14.52
N LEU A 22 -4.72 27.71 -13.29
CA LEU A 22 -5.19 28.52 -12.17
C LEU A 22 -5.01 30.02 -12.45
N PHE A 23 -3.84 30.41 -12.98
CA PHE A 23 -3.56 31.80 -13.33
C PHE A 23 -4.53 32.33 -14.40
N LEU A 24 -4.74 31.57 -15.48
CA LEU A 24 -5.71 31.92 -16.51
C LEU A 24 -7.13 32.06 -15.94
N PHE A 25 -7.55 31.13 -15.09
CA PHE A 25 -8.86 31.19 -14.43
C PHE A 25 -9.01 32.46 -13.58
N VAL A 26 -8.00 32.79 -12.78
CA VAL A 26 -7.97 33.99 -11.93
C VAL A 26 -8.06 35.26 -12.78
N VAL A 27 -7.32 35.35 -13.88
CA VAL A 27 -7.36 36.49 -14.80
C VAL A 27 -8.75 36.64 -15.43
N ILE A 28 -9.34 35.55 -15.94
CA ILE A 28 -10.67 35.57 -16.54
C ILE A 28 -11.72 36.00 -15.52
N ALA A 29 -11.68 35.43 -14.31
CA ALA A 29 -12.61 35.79 -13.23
C ALA A 29 -12.48 37.27 -12.85
N HIS A 30 -11.25 37.78 -12.76
CA HIS A 30 -10.99 39.19 -12.43
C HIS A 30 -11.52 40.13 -13.51
N LEU A 31 -11.29 39.84 -14.79
CA LEU A 31 -11.81 40.63 -15.91
C LEU A 31 -13.34 40.64 -15.94
N ALA A 32 -13.98 39.47 -15.74
CA ALA A 32 -15.43 39.36 -15.70
C ALA A 32 -16.06 40.15 -14.54
N ILE A 33 -15.49 40.04 -13.34
CA ILE A 33 -15.97 40.76 -12.15
C ILE A 33 -15.76 42.27 -12.30
N THR A 34 -14.62 42.69 -12.86
CA THR A 34 -14.33 44.11 -13.10
C THR A 34 -15.30 44.70 -14.13
N GLY A 35 -15.63 43.95 -15.19
CA GLY A 35 -16.65 44.34 -16.17
C GLY A 35 -18.01 44.53 -15.52
N ALA A 36 -18.48 43.55 -14.74
CA ALA A 36 -19.76 43.61 -14.06
C ALA A 36 -19.85 44.78 -13.04
N LEU A 37 -18.79 45.03 -12.26
CA LEU A 37 -18.74 46.15 -11.32
C LEU A 37 -18.81 47.52 -12.03
N ARG A 38 -18.22 47.62 -13.22
CA ARG A 38 -18.30 48.84 -14.03
C ARG A 38 -19.70 49.09 -14.57
N GLU A 39 -20.42 48.04 -14.97
CA GLU A 39 -21.83 48.15 -15.38
C GLU A 39 -22.75 48.60 -14.23
N LEU A 40 -22.39 48.28 -12.98
CA LEU A 40 -23.07 48.78 -11.78
C LEU A 40 -22.71 50.23 -11.41
N GLY A 41 -21.94 50.94 -12.25
CA GLY A 41 -21.62 52.36 -12.07
C GLY A 41 -20.51 52.65 -11.07
N TRP A 42 -19.70 51.67 -10.68
CA TRP A 42 -18.59 51.88 -9.76
C TRP A 42 -17.43 52.64 -10.43
N ASN A 43 -16.83 53.60 -9.70
CA ASN A 43 -15.66 54.34 -10.12
C ASN A 43 -14.50 53.38 -10.43
N GLY A 44 -13.77 53.62 -11.53
CA GLY A 44 -12.76 52.70 -12.06
C GLY A 44 -11.70 52.27 -11.04
N GLY A 45 -11.26 53.16 -10.15
CA GLY A 45 -10.32 52.84 -9.08
C GLY A 45 -10.89 51.93 -7.98
N ALA A 46 -12.17 52.12 -7.61
CA ALA A 46 -12.84 51.30 -6.61
C ALA A 46 -13.22 49.91 -7.14
N ALA A 47 -13.56 49.81 -8.43
CA ALA A 47 -13.85 48.54 -9.08
C ALA A 47 -12.61 47.62 -9.15
N LEU A 48 -11.42 48.19 -9.35
CA LEU A 48 -10.15 47.44 -9.41
C LEU A 48 -9.74 46.83 -8.06
N THR A 49 -9.84 47.59 -6.97
CA THR A 49 -9.49 47.08 -5.63
C THR A 49 -10.51 46.07 -5.12
N ALA A 50 -11.80 46.32 -5.36
CA ALA A 50 -12.87 45.41 -4.96
C ALA A 50 -12.82 44.08 -5.72
N SER A 51 -12.62 44.11 -7.04
CA SER A 51 -12.45 42.89 -7.83
C SER A 51 -11.20 42.10 -7.43
N GLY A 52 -10.11 42.76 -7.06
CA GLY A 52 -8.91 42.11 -6.54
C GLY A 52 -9.17 41.37 -5.21
N ALA A 53 -9.86 42.03 -4.28
CA ALA A 53 -10.23 41.44 -2.99
C ALA A 53 -11.19 40.25 -3.13
N ILE A 54 -12.19 40.35 -4.02
CA ILE A 54 -13.15 39.27 -4.28
C ILE A 54 -12.45 38.04 -4.86
N VAL A 55 -11.54 38.24 -5.81
CA VAL A 55 -10.78 37.15 -6.43
C VAL A 55 -9.85 36.47 -5.44
N LEU A 56 -9.16 37.25 -4.59
CA LEU A 56 -8.31 36.70 -3.52
C LEU A 56 -9.13 35.84 -2.55
N ALA A 57 -10.29 36.33 -2.11
CA ALA A 57 -11.20 35.59 -1.24
C ALA A 57 -11.68 34.29 -1.88
N LEU A 58 -12.03 34.33 -3.18
CA LEU A 58 -12.45 33.14 -3.93
C LEU A 58 -11.34 32.08 -3.99
N VAL A 59 -10.10 32.49 -4.27
CA VAL A 59 -8.96 31.55 -4.34
C VAL A 59 -8.69 30.91 -2.98
N LEU A 60 -8.66 31.71 -1.90
CA LEU A 60 -8.46 31.19 -0.55
C LEU A 60 -9.56 30.19 -0.16
N LEU A 61 -10.82 30.48 -0.50
CA LEU A 61 -11.95 29.59 -0.26
C LEU A 61 -11.80 28.27 -1.05
N LEU A 62 -11.45 28.33 -2.33
CA LEU A 62 -11.26 27.14 -3.17
C LEU A 62 -10.09 26.27 -2.70
N VAL A 63 -8.96 26.87 -2.31
CA VAL A 63 -7.81 26.11 -1.78
C VAL A 63 -8.18 25.44 -0.45
N ASN A 64 -8.83 26.17 0.46
CA ASN A 64 -9.25 25.63 1.74
C ASN A 64 -10.26 24.48 1.57
N ILE A 65 -11.23 24.64 0.66
CA ILE A 65 -12.18 23.57 0.32
C ILE A 65 -11.47 22.37 -0.29
N ALA A 66 -10.49 22.56 -1.17
CA ALA A 66 -9.74 21.46 -1.76
C ALA A 66 -8.97 20.64 -0.71
N ASP A 67 -8.35 21.31 0.26
CA ASP A 67 -7.64 20.64 1.35
C ASP A 67 -8.60 19.96 2.32
N TRP A 68 -9.75 20.58 2.62
CA TRP A 68 -10.83 19.95 3.39
C TRP A 68 -11.39 18.70 2.70
N ILE A 69 -11.66 18.74 1.40
CA ILE A 69 -12.13 17.57 0.62
C ILE A 69 -11.10 16.45 0.66
N ARG A 70 -9.80 16.77 0.52
CA ARG A 70 -8.73 15.78 0.62
C ARG A 70 -8.70 15.10 2.00
N ALA A 71 -8.81 15.88 3.07
CA ALA A 71 -8.87 15.36 4.44
C ALA A 71 -10.09 14.46 4.65
N TRP A 72 -11.26 14.91 4.20
CA TRP A 72 -12.52 14.17 4.32
C TRP A 72 -12.53 12.85 3.54
N VAL A 73 -11.94 12.83 2.33
CA VAL A 73 -11.78 11.59 1.55
C VAL A 73 -10.83 10.61 2.24
N GLN A 74 -9.78 11.10 2.93
CA GLN A 74 -8.89 10.25 3.71
C GLN A 74 -9.63 9.63 4.90
N GLU A 75 -10.36 10.44 5.69
CA GLU A 75 -11.14 9.96 6.84
C GLU A 75 -12.17 8.89 6.45
N ARG A 76 -12.88 9.05 5.32
CA ARG A 76 -13.83 8.03 4.82
C ARG A 76 -13.16 6.69 4.51
N ARG A 77 -11.92 6.69 3.99
CA ARG A 77 -11.14 5.47 3.74
C ARG A 77 -10.63 4.84 5.04
N GLU A 78 -10.38 5.64 6.07
CA GLU A 78 -10.01 5.15 7.40
C GLU A 78 -11.21 4.49 8.10
N MET A 79 -12.40 5.11 8.01
CA MET A 79 -13.65 4.57 8.56
C MET A 79 -14.04 3.22 7.95
N GLN A 80 -13.85 3.04 6.63
CA GLN A 80 -14.05 1.73 6.00
C GLN A 80 -13.07 0.66 6.53
N ARG A 81 -11.83 1.04 6.86
CA ARG A 81 -10.84 0.13 7.47
C ARG A 81 -11.19 -0.24 8.91
N VAL A 82 -11.67 0.72 9.71
CA VAL A 82 -12.15 0.48 11.08
C VAL A 82 -13.35 -0.48 11.06
N ARG A 83 -14.29 -0.28 10.12
CA ARG A 83 -15.43 -1.18 9.93
C ARG A 83 -15.00 -2.62 9.56
N LEU A 84 -13.89 -2.76 8.85
CA LEU A 84 -13.29 -4.05 8.48
C LEU A 84 -12.30 -4.59 9.53
N ARG A 85 -12.18 -3.95 10.71
CA ARG A 85 -11.23 -4.29 11.78
C ARG A 85 -9.77 -4.41 11.32
N LEU A 86 -9.40 -3.67 10.27
CA LEU A 86 -8.04 -3.66 9.77
C LEU A 86 -7.17 -2.77 10.67
N PRO A 87 -5.96 -3.20 11.05
CA PRO A 87 -5.07 -2.38 11.86
C PRO A 87 -4.68 -1.08 11.14
N PRO A 88 -4.45 0.02 11.88
CA PRO A 88 -4.08 1.29 11.28
C PRO A 88 -2.70 1.20 10.60
N GLY A 89 -2.67 1.43 9.28
CA GLY A 89 -1.44 1.50 8.49
C GLY A 89 -1.50 0.70 7.17
N PRO A 90 -0.50 0.85 6.29
CA PRO A 90 -0.31 -0.06 5.15
C PRO A 90 0.00 -1.46 5.68
N CYS A 91 -0.90 -2.41 5.40
CA CYS A 91 -0.82 -3.77 5.94
C CYS A 91 0.32 -4.55 5.26
N CYS A 92 1.19 -5.15 6.07
CA CYS A 92 1.95 -6.32 5.65
C CYS A 92 1.01 -7.52 5.71
N VAL A 93 0.96 -8.31 4.65
CA VAL A 93 0.33 -9.64 4.72
C VAL A 93 1.50 -10.61 4.88
N VAL A 94 1.66 -11.17 6.08
CA VAL A 94 2.47 -12.37 6.21
C VAL A 94 1.73 -13.44 5.42
N TRP A 95 2.26 -13.82 4.26
CA TRP A 95 1.67 -14.90 3.48
C TRP A 95 1.93 -16.17 4.28
N ARG A 96 0.92 -16.65 5.01
CA ARG A 96 0.89 -18.05 5.41
C ARG A 96 0.68 -18.83 4.13
N THR A 97 1.76 -19.22 3.48
CA THR A 97 1.67 -20.20 2.39
C THR A 97 1.36 -21.50 3.11
N SER A 98 0.08 -21.84 3.19
CA SER A 98 -0.32 -23.23 3.41
C SER A 98 0.14 -24.14 2.26
N GLU A 99 0.55 -23.55 1.12
CA GLU A 99 1.09 -24.21 -0.06
C GLU A 99 2.24 -23.37 -0.65
N ALA A 100 3.40 -23.34 0.01
CA ALA A 100 4.65 -23.07 -0.73
C ALA A 100 5.05 -24.39 -1.41
N PRO A 101 5.42 -24.40 -2.69
CA PRO A 101 5.85 -25.61 -3.35
C PRO A 101 7.14 -26.08 -2.65
N GLU A 102 7.02 -27.21 -1.95
CA GLU A 102 8.08 -28.20 -1.67
C GLU A 102 9.50 -27.62 -1.67
N ALA A 103 9.79 -26.73 -0.71
CA ALA A 103 11.14 -26.66 -0.20
C ALA A 103 11.30 -27.87 0.71
N GLU A 104 11.67 -29.00 0.11
CA GLU A 104 12.10 -30.26 0.73
C GLU A 104 11.37 -30.59 2.03
N GLU A 105 10.34 -31.44 1.91
CA GLU A 105 9.68 -32.12 3.03
C GLU A 105 10.70 -32.61 4.07
N SER A 106 10.84 -31.87 5.16
CA SER A 106 10.97 -32.50 6.47
C SER A 106 9.54 -32.68 6.99
N GLU A 107 9.14 -33.92 7.24
CA GLU A 107 7.80 -34.33 7.73
C GLU A 107 7.33 -33.60 9.00
N ASP A 108 8.19 -32.80 9.64
CA ASP A 108 7.89 -31.94 10.76
C ASP A 108 7.69 -30.48 10.31
N GLY A 109 6.45 -30.09 10.03
CA GLY A 109 6.11 -28.67 9.87
C GLY A 109 6.56 -27.86 11.10
N MET A 110 7.00 -26.61 10.91
CA MET A 110 7.57 -25.76 11.96
C MET A 110 6.85 -25.95 13.31
N PRO A 111 7.54 -26.43 14.37
CA PRO A 111 6.94 -26.75 15.67
C PRO A 111 6.61 -25.51 16.51
N TRP A 112 6.76 -24.33 15.92
CA TRP A 112 6.60 -23.03 16.54
C TRP A 112 5.38 -22.32 15.93
N GLU A 113 4.54 -21.76 16.78
CA GLU A 113 3.44 -20.88 16.42
C GLU A 113 3.70 -19.45 16.93
N PRO A 114 3.39 -18.41 16.14
CA PRO A 114 3.52 -17.05 16.62
C PRO A 114 2.48 -16.79 17.72
N ALA A 115 2.95 -16.39 18.91
CA ALA A 115 2.14 -16.09 20.08
C ALA A 115 1.19 -14.88 19.89
N GLY A 116 1.41 -14.10 18.84
CA GLY A 116 0.62 -12.93 18.51
C GLY A 116 0.78 -12.52 17.05
N PRO A 117 0.03 -11.50 16.60
CA PRO A 117 0.10 -11.03 15.22
C PRO A 117 1.46 -10.41 14.92
N ILE A 118 2.23 -11.03 14.02
CA ILE A 118 3.48 -10.46 13.52
C ILE A 118 3.13 -9.31 12.57
N ARG A 119 3.51 -8.08 12.95
CA ARG A 119 3.26 -6.87 12.16
C ARG A 119 4.58 -6.26 11.71
N ALA A 120 4.92 -6.42 10.44
CA ALA A 120 6.04 -5.70 9.83
C ALA A 120 5.65 -4.29 9.44
N ARG A 121 6.49 -3.31 9.78
CA ARG A 121 6.26 -1.91 9.42
C ARG A 121 6.66 -1.68 7.97
N TYR A 122 5.73 -1.18 7.16
CA TYR A 122 6.04 -0.86 5.76
C TYR A 122 7.13 0.24 5.67
N PRO A 123 8.22 0.03 4.91
CA PRO A 123 9.29 1.03 4.78
C PRO A 123 8.77 2.38 4.25
N ARG A 124 9.16 3.49 4.90
CA ARG A 124 8.72 4.84 4.49
C ARG A 124 9.14 5.19 3.06
N SER A 125 10.33 4.76 2.65
CA SER A 125 10.87 4.96 1.30
C SER A 125 10.02 4.24 0.25
N ALA A 126 9.79 2.94 0.42
CA ALA A 126 8.95 2.13 -0.47
C ALA A 126 7.50 2.64 -0.52
N ARG A 127 6.95 3.07 0.63
CA ARG A 127 5.61 3.65 0.72
C ARG A 127 5.45 4.93 -0.09
N ARG A 128 6.41 5.86 -0.02
CA ARG A 128 6.37 7.09 -0.82
C ARG A 128 6.48 6.82 -2.32
N LEU A 129 7.19 5.75 -2.68
CA LEU A 129 7.42 5.37 -4.07
C LEU A 129 6.34 4.45 -4.63
N GLY A 130 5.43 3.94 -3.80
CA GLY A 130 4.40 2.99 -4.22
C GLY A 130 4.97 1.64 -4.65
N VAL A 131 6.13 1.25 -4.12
CA VAL A 131 6.86 0.04 -4.53
C VAL A 131 6.47 -1.11 -3.62
N GLU A 132 5.95 -2.18 -4.21
CA GLU A 132 5.68 -3.46 -3.54
C GLU A 132 6.88 -4.38 -3.58
N GLY A 133 6.91 -5.37 -2.69
CA GLY A 133 8.06 -6.27 -2.59
C GLY A 133 7.81 -7.50 -1.73
N MET A 134 8.82 -8.35 -1.68
CA MET A 134 8.86 -9.52 -0.82
C MET A 134 10.23 -9.67 -0.17
N ALA A 135 10.25 -10.25 1.03
CA ALA A 135 11.49 -10.63 1.71
C ALA A 135 11.32 -12.01 2.32
N ILE A 136 12.22 -12.93 2.00
CA ILE A 136 12.32 -14.25 2.60
C ILE A 136 13.42 -14.17 3.67
N VAL A 137 13.02 -14.40 4.91
CA VAL A 137 13.92 -14.28 6.06
C VAL A 137 14.12 -15.64 6.68
N GLU A 138 15.37 -15.98 6.94
CA GLU A 138 15.76 -17.16 7.71
C GLU A 138 16.08 -16.76 9.14
N PHE A 139 15.60 -17.52 10.12
CA PHE A 139 15.84 -17.26 11.53
C PHE A 139 15.78 -18.54 12.35
N GLU A 140 16.43 -18.51 13.51
CA GLU A 140 16.36 -19.57 14.51
C GLU A 140 15.48 -19.13 15.67
N VAL A 141 14.80 -20.07 16.34
CA VAL A 141 14.02 -19.77 17.55
C VAL A 141 14.76 -20.24 18.79
N SER A 142 14.99 -19.31 19.72
CA SER A 142 15.61 -19.61 21.01
C SER A 142 14.64 -20.26 22.00
N ALA A 143 15.17 -20.87 23.07
CA ALA A 143 14.37 -21.43 24.17
C ALA A 143 13.36 -20.45 24.79
N ASN A 144 13.66 -19.15 24.72
CA ASN A 144 12.76 -18.09 25.22
C ASN A 144 11.65 -17.72 24.22
N GLY A 145 11.51 -18.45 23.11
CA GLY A 145 10.54 -18.16 22.06
C GLY A 145 10.84 -16.91 21.24
N ARG A 146 12.09 -16.41 21.27
CA ARG A 146 12.51 -15.24 20.48
C ARG A 146 13.31 -15.67 19.25
N ALA A 147 13.11 -14.98 18.13
CA ALA A 147 13.93 -15.15 16.95
C ALA A 147 15.37 -14.68 17.19
N LYS A 148 16.34 -15.46 16.73
CA LYS A 148 17.79 -15.19 16.72
C LYS A 148 18.35 -15.50 15.33
N ASN A 149 19.59 -15.05 15.06
CA ASN A 149 20.30 -15.33 13.81
C ASN A 149 19.48 -15.02 12.55
N ILE A 150 18.90 -13.82 12.50
CA ILE A 150 17.98 -13.41 11.44
C ILE A 150 18.77 -13.02 10.19
N ASN A 151 18.77 -13.87 9.17
CA ASN A 151 19.50 -13.69 7.92
C ASN A 151 18.55 -13.45 6.72
N CYS A 152 19.03 -12.70 5.73
CA CYS A 152 18.29 -12.47 4.49
C CYS A 152 18.57 -13.62 3.52
N VAL A 153 17.53 -14.36 3.11
CA VAL A 153 17.66 -15.36 2.04
C VAL A 153 17.45 -14.69 0.69
N ASP A 154 16.37 -13.92 0.57
CA ASP A 154 16.03 -13.22 -0.65
C ASP A 154 15.22 -11.95 -0.34
N ALA A 155 15.47 -10.88 -1.08
CA ALA A 155 14.76 -9.61 -0.93
C ALA A 155 14.59 -8.94 -2.30
N TRP A 156 13.34 -8.70 -2.66
CA TRP A 156 12.99 -8.05 -3.92
C TRP A 156 12.01 -6.90 -3.67
N PRO A 157 12.14 -5.75 -4.36
CA PRO A 157 13.22 -5.32 -5.27
C PRO A 157 14.46 -4.73 -4.58
N SER A 158 14.47 -4.65 -3.24
CA SER A 158 15.57 -4.04 -2.47
C SER A 158 15.52 -4.49 -1.01
N ASP A 159 16.68 -4.48 -0.35
CA ASP A 159 16.88 -4.87 1.05
C ASP A 159 16.09 -4.04 2.07
N VAL A 160 15.46 -2.95 1.65
CA VAL A 160 14.54 -2.16 2.50
C VAL A 160 13.41 -3.01 3.07
N PHE A 161 12.97 -4.05 2.35
CA PHE A 161 11.94 -4.97 2.82
C PHE A 161 12.48 -5.97 3.84
N TYR A 162 13.73 -6.40 3.71
CA TYR A 162 14.41 -7.24 4.69
C TYR A 162 14.53 -6.52 6.04
N THR A 163 14.95 -5.25 6.05
CA THR A 163 15.07 -4.48 7.30
C THR A 163 13.74 -4.41 8.06
N ALA A 164 12.64 -4.19 7.34
CA ALA A 164 11.30 -4.17 7.94
C ALA A 164 10.85 -5.54 8.47
N ALA A 165 11.19 -6.63 7.76
CA ALA A 165 10.90 -7.99 8.21
C ALA A 165 11.74 -8.38 9.44
N ARG A 166 13.02 -8.01 9.47
CA ARG A 166 13.94 -8.22 10.60
C ARG A 166 13.44 -7.52 11.87
N GLU A 167 12.99 -6.27 11.77
CA GLU A 167 12.38 -5.54 12.89
C GLU A 167 11.13 -6.24 13.41
N ALA A 168 10.28 -6.77 12.52
CA ALA A 168 9.07 -7.50 12.89
C ALA A 168 9.38 -8.80 13.65
N LEU A 169 10.34 -9.59 13.16
CA LEU A 169 10.76 -10.85 13.77
C LEU A 169 11.46 -10.64 15.12
N THR A 170 12.19 -9.53 15.28
CA THR A 170 12.83 -9.20 16.56
C THR A 170 11.80 -8.95 17.68
N LEU A 171 10.62 -8.42 17.32
CA LEU A 171 9.51 -8.17 18.24
C LEU A 171 8.58 -9.38 18.38
N ALA A 172 8.62 -10.32 17.44
CA ALA A 172 7.78 -11.49 17.46
C ALA A 172 8.16 -12.44 18.62
N ARG A 173 7.13 -13.08 19.17
CA ARG A 173 7.29 -14.21 20.09
C ARG A 173 6.67 -15.45 19.49
N PHE A 174 7.34 -16.56 19.67
CA PHE A 174 6.93 -17.88 19.22
C PHE A 174 6.68 -18.76 20.44
N GLN A 175 5.61 -19.54 20.39
CA GLN A 175 5.25 -20.56 21.35
C GLN A 175 5.36 -21.92 20.67
N PRO A 176 5.81 -22.96 21.38
CA PRO A 176 5.83 -24.31 20.83
C PRO A 176 4.38 -24.78 20.62
N LYS A 177 4.14 -25.55 19.57
CA LYS A 177 2.87 -26.26 19.38
C LYS A 177 2.70 -27.28 20.50
N TYR A 178 1.47 -27.42 20.98
CA TYR A 178 1.12 -28.53 21.85
C TYR A 178 1.35 -29.82 21.08
N ASP A 179 1.95 -30.83 21.74
CA ASP A 179 2.19 -32.18 21.20
C ASP A 179 3.41 -32.34 20.25
N VAL A 180 4.28 -31.33 20.10
CA VAL A 180 5.51 -31.45 19.28
C VAL A 180 6.77 -31.19 20.12
N HIS A 181 7.75 -32.10 20.06
CA HIS A 181 9.05 -31.91 20.69
C HIS A 181 9.90 -30.92 19.88
N VAL A 182 10.34 -29.85 20.52
CA VAL A 182 10.96 -28.73 19.82
C VAL A 182 12.48 -28.81 19.88
N ARG A 183 13.13 -28.86 18.71
CA ARG A 183 14.59 -28.80 18.58
C ARG A 183 15.06 -27.35 18.53
N PHE A 184 15.97 -26.99 19.43
CA PHE A 184 16.66 -25.70 19.41
C PHE A 184 17.79 -25.71 18.39
N GLY A 185 17.99 -24.61 17.67
CA GLY A 185 19.05 -24.48 16.65
C GLY A 185 18.64 -24.87 15.23
N ALA A 186 17.37 -25.23 15.00
CA ALA A 186 16.83 -25.34 13.64
C ALA A 186 16.59 -23.94 13.05
N SER A 187 17.06 -23.74 11.82
CA SER A 187 16.79 -22.54 11.03
C SER A 187 15.49 -22.70 10.26
N TYR A 188 14.68 -21.64 10.23
CA TYR A 188 13.39 -21.61 9.57
C TYR A 188 13.25 -20.41 8.65
N LYS A 189 12.54 -20.60 7.52
CA LYS A 189 12.29 -19.55 6.53
C LYS A 189 10.86 -19.04 6.64
N MET A 190 10.69 -17.72 6.66
CA MET A 190 9.39 -17.06 6.67
C MET A 190 9.31 -15.98 5.58
N PRO A 191 8.36 -16.08 4.64
CA PRO A 191 8.16 -15.08 3.61
C PRO A 191 7.30 -13.91 4.12
N PHE A 192 7.76 -12.69 3.88
CA PHE A 192 7.04 -11.44 4.12
C PHE A 192 6.67 -10.81 2.78
N VAL A 193 5.37 -10.59 2.56
CA VAL A 193 4.87 -9.95 1.34
C VAL A 193 4.34 -8.56 1.68
N PHE A 194 4.91 -7.55 1.02
CA PHE A 194 4.60 -6.15 1.25
C PHE A 194 3.77 -5.61 0.09
N ARG A 195 2.45 -5.51 0.31
CA ARG A 195 1.50 -4.95 -0.65
C ARG A 195 0.98 -3.60 -0.20
N ILE A 196 0.71 -2.71 -1.15
CA ILE A 196 0.08 -1.42 -0.90
C ILE A 196 -1.35 -1.53 -1.39
N GLU A 197 -2.28 -1.88 -0.49
CA GLU A 197 -3.69 -1.80 -0.84
C GLU A 197 -4.07 -0.34 -1.11
N GLY A 198 -4.34 -0.02 -2.38
CA GLY A 198 -4.81 1.29 -2.83
C GLY A 198 -4.13 1.87 -4.07
N SER A 199 -3.07 1.26 -4.63
CA SER A 199 -2.36 1.82 -5.79
C SER A 199 -2.89 1.41 -7.17
N THR A 200 -3.70 0.36 -7.30
CA THR A 200 -4.47 0.09 -8.52
C THR A 200 -5.77 -0.65 -8.20
N ARG A 201 -6.89 -0.18 -8.75
CA ARG A 201 -8.14 -0.96 -8.81
C ARG A 201 -7.83 -2.37 -9.33
N LEU A 202 -7.95 -3.38 -8.48
CA LEU A 202 -8.24 -4.73 -8.95
C LEU A 202 -9.69 -4.73 -9.44
N LYS A 203 -9.91 -4.28 -10.69
CA LYS A 203 -11.11 -4.65 -11.44
C LYS A 203 -10.95 -6.09 -11.94
N GLU A 204 -10.66 -7.02 -11.03
CA GLU A 204 -10.72 -8.46 -11.27
C GLU A 204 -10.59 -9.18 -9.93
N ARG A 205 -11.70 -9.29 -9.21
CA ARG A 205 -11.86 -10.28 -8.13
C ARG A 205 -11.56 -11.67 -8.71
N GLY A 206 -10.41 -12.24 -8.36
CA GLY A 206 -10.20 -13.69 -8.20
C GLY A 206 -10.59 -14.65 -9.33
N ARG A 207 -10.93 -14.20 -10.55
CA ARG A 207 -11.33 -15.10 -11.65
C ARG A 207 -10.14 -15.57 -12.49
N ARG A 208 -9.09 -14.77 -12.66
CA ARG A 208 -7.93 -15.15 -13.50
C ARG A 208 -6.83 -15.94 -12.79
N ALA A 209 -6.84 -16.02 -11.45
CA ALA A 209 -5.92 -16.89 -10.72
C ALA A 209 -6.20 -18.39 -10.92
N ARG A 210 -7.37 -18.77 -11.47
CA ARG A 210 -7.74 -20.17 -11.76
C ARG A 210 -7.09 -20.76 -13.02
N LEU A 211 -6.38 -19.97 -13.82
CA LEU A 211 -6.01 -20.38 -15.19
C LEU A 211 -4.51 -20.62 -15.41
N TYR A 212 -3.65 -20.57 -14.38
CA TYR A 212 -2.20 -20.67 -14.62
C TYR A 212 -1.65 -22.10 -14.76
N ASN A 213 -2.49 -23.14 -14.58
CA ASN A 213 -2.08 -24.52 -14.92
C ASN A 213 -3.24 -25.30 -15.57
N PRO A 214 -3.31 -25.37 -16.91
CA PRO A 214 -4.44 -26.01 -17.61
C PRO A 214 -4.54 -27.52 -17.32
N ALA A 215 -3.42 -28.20 -17.05
CA ALA A 215 -3.41 -29.63 -16.74
C ALA A 215 -4.09 -29.93 -15.39
N LEU A 216 -3.82 -29.10 -14.38
CA LEU A 216 -4.39 -29.24 -13.04
C LEU A 216 -5.89 -28.93 -13.02
N HIS A 217 -6.33 -27.98 -13.85
CA HIS A 217 -7.75 -27.69 -14.04
C HIS A 217 -8.49 -28.83 -14.77
N ALA A 218 -7.89 -29.40 -15.82
CA ALA A 218 -8.44 -30.54 -16.54
C ALA A 218 -8.55 -31.78 -15.63
N ALA A 219 -7.52 -32.05 -14.81
CA ALA A 219 -7.54 -33.12 -13.82
C ALA A 219 -8.64 -32.90 -12.77
N GLY A 220 -8.78 -31.68 -12.25
CA GLY A 220 -9.82 -31.32 -11.29
C GLY A 220 -11.24 -31.50 -11.84
N GLU A 221 -11.47 -31.15 -13.11
CA GLU A 221 -12.78 -31.39 -13.75
C GLU A 221 -13.05 -32.87 -14.01
N ALA A 222 -12.03 -33.64 -14.42
CA ALA A 222 -12.15 -35.08 -14.64
C ALA A 222 -12.55 -35.82 -13.35
N VAL A 223 -11.90 -35.52 -12.23
CA VAL A 223 -12.22 -36.09 -10.91
C VAL A 223 -13.64 -35.73 -10.49
N LYS A 224 -14.07 -34.48 -10.71
CA LYS A 224 -15.42 -34.03 -10.36
C LYS A 224 -16.50 -34.71 -11.21
N LYS A 225 -16.19 -35.03 -12.46
CA LYS A 225 -17.08 -35.76 -13.38
C LYS A 225 -17.21 -37.24 -12.98
N LEU A 226 -16.13 -37.87 -12.52
CA LEU A 226 -16.15 -39.24 -12.00
C LEU A 226 -16.96 -39.33 -10.70
N ARG A 227 -16.76 -38.38 -9.77
CA ARG A 227 -17.50 -38.32 -8.50
C ARG A 227 -19.01 -38.07 -8.65
N ARG A 228 -19.46 -37.55 -9.79
CA ARG A 228 -20.89 -37.37 -10.10
C ARG A 228 -21.52 -38.56 -10.81
N ARG A 229 -20.71 -39.53 -11.25
CA ARG A 229 -21.14 -40.74 -11.97
C ARG A 229 -21.08 -42.00 -11.11
N ALA A 230 -20.33 -41.96 -10.01
CA ALA A 230 -20.44 -42.91 -8.90
C ALA A 230 -21.54 -42.43 -7.94
#